data_AF-S4PHN0-F1
#
_entry.id   AF-S4PHN0-F1
#
_cell.length_a   1.000
_cell.length_b   1.000
_cell.length_c   1.000
_cell.angle_alpha   90.00
_cell.angle_beta   90.00
_cell.angle_gamma   90.00
#
_symmetry.space_group_name_H-M   'P 1'
#
loop_
_entity.id
_entity.type
_entity.pdbx_description
1 polymer ?
#
loop_
_entity_poly.entity_id
_entity_poly.type
_entity_poly.pdbx_seq_one_letter_code
_entity_poly.pdbx_strand_id
1 'polypeptide(L)' 'MLHLVLAHLCRVAAHSDRNLMTASNLAVCFGPTLLRAERETVASILELKFYNVLVEALLEHCAAVFSAEPP' A
#
# COMPACT_ATOMS: atom_id res chain seq x y z
N MET A 1 11.61 6.49 5.09
CA MET A 1 11.06 5.23 5.62
C MET A 1 9.96 4.67 4.74
N LEU A 2 8.91 5.44 4.39
CA LEU A 2 7.83 4.98 3.51
C LEU A 2 8.31 4.41 2.16
N HIS A 3 9.25 5.09 1.49
CA HIS A 3 9.86 4.59 0.26
C HIS A 3 10.51 3.20 0.44
N LEU A 4 11.26 2.97 1.53
CA LEU A 4 11.90 1.67 1.77
C LEU A 4 10.87 0.54 1.95
N VAL A 5 9.79 0.82 2.67
CA VAL A 5 8.70 -0.14 2.88
C VAL A 5 7.98 -0.44 1.57
N LEU A 6 7.56 0.59 0.84
CA LEU A 6 6.86 0.40 -0.44
C LEU A 6 7.76 -0.30 -1.46
N ALA A 7 9.04 0.08 -1.58
CA ALA A 7 9.98 -0.62 -2.45
C ALA A 7 10.14 -2.11 -2.06
N HIS A 8 10.11 -2.45 -0.77
CA HIS A 8 10.10 -3.84 -0.33
C HIS A 8 8.81 -4.56 -0.74
N LEU A 9 7.65 -3.97 -0.51
CA LEU A 9 6.36 -4.53 -0.89
C LEU A 9 6.23 -4.72 -2.40
N CYS A 10 6.76 -3.78 -3.21
CA CYS A 10 6.83 -3.92 -4.67
C CYS A 10 7.66 -5.15 -5.07
N ARG A 11 8.77 -5.45 -4.37
CA ARG A 11 9.53 -6.70 -4.59
C ARG A 11 8.78 -7.95 -4.16
N VAL A 12 8.01 -7.89 -3.08
CA VAL A 12 7.15 -9.02 -2.64
C VAL A 12 6.09 -9.30 -3.70
N ALA A 13 5.41 -8.24 -4.19
CA ALA A 13 4.39 -8.33 -5.24
C ALA A 13 4.94 -8.92 -6.55
N ALA A 14 6.18 -8.60 -6.91
CA ALA A 14 6.83 -9.15 -8.10
C ALA A 14 7.04 -10.69 -8.06
N HIS A 15 6.88 -11.32 -6.89
CA HIS A 15 6.96 -12.78 -6.70
C HIS A 15 5.60 -13.40 -6.33
N SER A 16 4.49 -12.72 -6.71
CA SER A 16 3.13 -13.17 -6.38
C SER A 16 2.76 -14.52 -7.00
N ASP A 17 3.44 -14.94 -8.06
CA ASP A 17 3.32 -16.28 -8.64
C ASP A 17 3.70 -17.40 -7.66
N ARG A 18 4.58 -17.10 -6.69
CA ARG A 18 5.04 -18.05 -5.66
C ARG A 18 4.45 -17.78 -4.28
N ASN A 19 4.39 -16.52 -3.87
CA ASN A 19 3.96 -16.15 -2.51
C ASN A 19 2.47 -15.78 -2.42
N LEU A 20 1.76 -15.70 -3.55
CA LEU A 20 0.33 -15.38 -3.66
C LEU A 20 -0.05 -13.97 -3.18
N MET A 21 0.93 -13.10 -2.92
CA MET A 21 0.74 -11.74 -2.45
C MET A 21 0.80 -10.75 -3.62
N THR A 22 -0.33 -10.58 -4.31
CA THR A 22 -0.51 -9.50 -5.29
C THR A 22 -0.46 -8.12 -4.62
N ALA A 23 -0.35 -7.04 -5.42
CA ALA A 23 -0.44 -5.67 -4.90
C ALA A 23 -1.74 -5.45 -4.10
N SER A 24 -2.87 -5.96 -4.58
CA SER A 24 -4.16 -5.92 -3.89
C SER A 24 -4.11 -6.63 -2.52
N ASN A 25 -3.57 -7.85 -2.46
CA ASN A 25 -3.46 -8.59 -1.20
C ASN A 25 -2.56 -7.87 -0.20
N LEU A 26 -1.44 -7.31 -0.67
CA LEU A 26 -0.54 -6.51 0.16
C LEU A 26 -1.20 -5.22 0.63
N ALA A 27 -1.99 -4.57 -0.21
CA ALA A 27 -2.71 -3.35 0.14
C ALA A 27 -3.77 -3.59 1.23
N VAL A 28 -4.46 -4.73 1.21
CA VAL A 28 -5.38 -5.12 2.29
C VAL A 28 -4.64 -5.31 3.62
N CYS A 29 -3.46 -5.93 3.60
CA CYS A 29 -2.67 -6.15 4.82
C CYS A 29 -1.99 -4.88 5.34
N PHE A 30 -1.45 -4.05 4.44
CA PHE A 30 -0.60 -2.91 4.79
C PHE A 30 -1.33 -1.56 4.77
N GLY A 31 -2.48 -1.43 4.11
CA GLY A 31 -3.35 -0.25 4.15
C GLY A 31 -3.61 0.26 5.58
N PRO A 32 -4.09 -0.58 6.50
CA PRO A 32 -4.34 -0.20 7.89
C PRO A 32 -3.06 0.14 8.66
N THR A 33 -1.94 -0.51 8.30
CA THR A 33 -0.64 -0.34 8.99
C THR A 33 0.05 0.97 8.58
N LEU A 34 -0.07 1.35 7.32
CA LEU A 34 0.57 2.55 6.75
C LEU A 34 -0.26 3.82 6.98
N LEU A 35 -1.58 3.70 7.02
CA LEU A 35 -2.53 4.84 7.04
C LEU A 35 -3.46 4.77 8.24
N ARG A 36 -2.97 4.26 9.38
CA ARG A 36 -3.78 4.07 10.59
C ARG A 36 -4.47 5.37 11.01
N ALA A 37 -5.78 5.31 11.20
CA ALA A 37 -6.54 6.41 11.79
C ALA A 37 -6.04 6.71 13.22
N GLU A 38 -6.07 7.98 13.62
CA GLU A 38 -5.66 8.39 14.97
C GLU A 38 -6.60 7.82 16.05
N ARG A 39 -7.89 7.66 15.73
CA ARG A 39 -8.92 7.09 16.60
C ARG A 39 -9.68 5.99 15.90
N GLU A 40 -9.79 4.85 16.56
CA GLU A 40 -10.60 3.73 16.09
C GLU A 40 -12.07 3.99 16.43
N THR A 41 -12.85 4.20 15.38
CA THR A 41 -14.31 4.42 15.41
C THR A 41 -14.98 3.56 14.35
N VAL A 42 -16.31 3.40 14.44
CA VAL A 42 -17.08 2.73 13.38
C VAL A 42 -16.91 3.46 12.03
N ALA A 43 -16.78 4.79 12.04
CA ALA A 43 -16.54 5.58 10.83
C ALA A 43 -15.18 5.26 10.19
N SER A 44 -14.11 5.11 10.98
CA SER A 44 -12.79 4.72 10.46
C SER A 44 -12.77 3.33 9.82
N ILE A 45 -13.72 2.44 10.18
CA ILE A 45 -13.86 1.16 9.49
C ILE A 45 -14.34 1.35 8.05
N LEU A 46 -15.23 2.32 7.81
CA LEU A 46 -15.72 2.64 6.47
C LEU A 46 -14.62 3.27 5.59
N GLU A 47 -13.61 3.87 6.21
CA GLU A 47 -12.47 4.49 5.54
C GLU A 47 -11.37 3.50 5.16
N LEU A 48 -11.28 2.34 5.82
CA LEU A 48 -10.29 1.28 5.54
C LEU A 48 -10.21 0.93 4.06
N LYS A 49 -11.35 0.88 3.36
CA LYS A 49 -11.39 0.58 1.93
C LYS A 49 -10.59 1.59 1.11
N PHE A 50 -10.58 2.86 1.50
CA PHE A 50 -9.82 3.90 0.81
C PHE A 50 -8.33 3.78 1.08
N TYR A 51 -7.93 3.36 2.29
CA TYR A 51 -6.53 3.11 2.61
C TYR A 51 -5.95 1.97 1.78
N ASN A 52 -6.73 0.90 1.59
CA ASN A 52 -6.33 -0.21 0.72
C ASN A 52 -6.17 0.28 -0.73
N VAL A 53 -7.14 1.01 -1.28
CA VAL A 53 -7.04 1.57 -2.64
C VAL A 53 -5.81 2.47 -2.79
N LEU A 54 -5.51 3.30 -1.79
CA LEU A 54 -4.35 4.18 -1.84
C LEU A 54 -3.03 3.38 -1.87
N VAL A 55 -2.90 2.38 -0.99
CA VAL A 55 -1.69 1.55 -0.93
C VAL A 55 -1.55 0.70 -2.19
N GLU A 56 -2.63 0.17 -2.74
CA GLU A 56 -2.61 -0.56 -4.01
C GLU A 56 -2.08 0.33 -5.15
N ALA A 57 -2.62 1.55 -5.28
CA ALA A 57 -2.15 2.52 -6.28
C ALA A 57 -0.66 2.89 -6.09
N LEU A 58 -0.19 3.02 -4.84
CA LEU A 58 1.22 3.25 -4.54
C LEU A 58 2.11 2.07 -4.96
N LEU A 59 1.63 0.84 -4.85
CA LEU A 59 2.37 -0.36 -5.26
C LEU A 59 2.36 -0.55 -6.79
N GLU A 60 1.25 -0.26 -7.46
CA GLU A 60 1.13 -0.33 -8.92
C GLU A 60 1.98 0.75 -9.62
N HIS A 61 2.06 1.95 -9.03
CA HIS A 61 2.82 3.08 -9.58
C HIS A 61 4.13 3.38 -8.82
N CYS A 62 4.66 2.39 -8.12
CA CYS A 62 5.84 2.46 -7.24
C CYS A 62 7.03 3.19 -7.89
N ALA A 63 7.35 2.88 -9.15
CA ALA A 63 8.44 3.54 -9.86
C ALA A 63 8.18 5.03 -10.14
N ALA A 64 6.96 5.39 -10.55
CA ALA A 64 6.61 6.78 -10.87
C ALA A 64 6.58 7.67 -9.62
N VAL A 65 6.02 7.16 -8.52
CA VAL A 65 5.90 7.87 -7.24
C VAL A 65 7.26 8.25 -6.64
N PHE A 66 8.29 7.42 -6.83
CA PHE A 66 9.61 7.63 -6.22
C PHE A 66 10.71 8.10 -7.20
N SER A 67 10.44 8.15 -8.51
CA SER A 67 11.42 8.59 -9.52
C SER A 67 11.15 9.99 -10.09
N ALA A 68 9.98 10.57 -9.85
CA ALA A 68 9.63 11.89 -10.36
C ALA A 68 10.11 13.00 -9.40
N GLU A 69 10.88 13.97 -9.91
CA GLU A 69 10.92 15.30 -9.29
C GLU A 69 9.52 15.91 -9.36
N PRO A 70 8.96 16.41 -8.25
CA PRO A 70 7.68 17.09 -8.30
C PRO A 70 7.80 18.36 -9.17
N PRO A 71 6.76 18.71 -9.95
CA PRO A 71 6.73 19.94 -10.74
C PRO A 71 6.80 21.22 -9.88
#